data_AF-A0AA85JWF3-F1
#
_entry.id   AF-A0AA85JWF3-F1
#
_cell.length_a   1.000
_cell.length_b   1.000
_cell.length_c   1.000
_cell.angle_alpha   90.00
_cell.angle_beta   90.00
_cell.angle_gamma   90.00
#
_symmetry.space_group_name_H-M   'P 1'
#
loop_
_entity.id
_entity.type
_entity.pdbx_description
1 polymer ?
#
loop_
_entity_poly.entity_id
_entity_poly.type
_entity_poly.pdbx_seq_one_letter_code
_entity_poly.pdbx_strand_id
1 'polypeptide(L)'
;MRLSQTIFVLSGKYAEQFVRFGGYSPTPLSLKKLIAFDELPVRLANIMQEIHLLPERLVRTPSASLVRQWYEQSFCDLVDFEKITWNENSLNRFNETLAKIRSRHTTVVETMAQGVMEMQEKYKTDVITNNQVQYFLDRFYMMRISIRMLLSQHLLMFGSELNKHRRYVGSIDPDCNVREILDDAYEDAKFLCEHYYSAAPEMKVQVHSSEDGKIEFVYVPSHLYHILFELLKNAMRAVVEHHSKDDSLPPVEVLVSTGRENVTIKKVMCSNKLINN
;
A
#
# COMPACT_ATOMS: atom_id res chain seq x y z
N MET A 1 -6.47 -7.37 26.18
CA MET A 1 -5.60 -8.04 25.19
C MET A 1 -4.41 -8.63 25.94
N ARG A 2 -4.31 -9.96 26.11
CA ARG A 2 -3.18 -10.57 26.82
C ARG A 2 -1.99 -10.59 25.87
N LEU A 3 -1.00 -9.76 26.14
CA LEU A 3 0.26 -9.70 25.40
C LEU A 3 0.98 -11.06 25.55
N SER A 4 1.33 -11.69 24.43
CA SER A 4 2.01 -13.00 24.40
C SER A 4 3.37 -12.96 25.09
N GLN A 5 3.73 -14.00 25.85
CA GLN A 5 5.04 -14.12 26.54
C GLN A 5 6.25 -14.04 25.60
N THR A 6 6.06 -14.26 24.28
CA THR A 6 7.13 -14.14 23.27
C THR A 6 7.52 -12.68 22.96
N ILE A 7 6.65 -11.71 23.28
CA ILE A 7 6.88 -10.27 23.06
C ILE A 7 7.96 -9.71 24.02
N PHE A 8 8.19 -10.38 25.16
CA PHE A 8 9.23 -10.02 26.13
C PHE A 8 10.67 -10.31 25.64
N VAL A 9 10.84 -10.82 24.41
CA VAL A 9 12.16 -11.07 23.80
C VAL A 9 12.70 -9.85 23.04
N LEU A 10 11.90 -8.80 22.83
CA LEU A 10 12.46 -7.46 22.57
C LEU A 10 13.43 -7.17 23.72
N SER A 11 14.69 -6.84 23.40
CA SER A 11 15.73 -6.62 24.42
C SER A 11 15.13 -5.78 25.56
N GLY A 12 15.30 -6.21 26.81
CA GLY A 12 14.52 -5.70 27.95
C GLY A 12 14.48 -4.17 28.10
N LYS A 13 15.38 -3.46 27.40
CA LYS A 13 15.43 -2.01 27.19
C LYS A 13 14.19 -1.40 26.48
N TYR A 14 13.51 -2.13 25.60
CA TYR A 14 12.41 -1.60 24.75
C TYR A 14 11.04 -2.21 25.03
N ALA A 15 10.96 -3.19 25.93
CA ALA A 15 9.73 -3.92 26.24
C ALA A 15 8.65 -3.00 26.86
N GLU A 16 9.03 -2.10 27.77
CA GLU A 16 8.09 -1.15 28.40
C GLU A 16 7.47 -0.20 27.37
N GLN A 17 8.27 0.34 26.45
CA GLN A 17 7.81 1.21 25.38
C GLN A 17 6.89 0.47 24.42
N PHE A 18 7.21 -0.79 24.09
CA PHE A 18 6.34 -1.62 23.26
C PHE A 18 4.96 -1.83 23.91
N VAL A 19 4.92 -2.19 25.19
CA VAL A 19 3.67 -2.36 25.93
C VAL A 19 2.85 -1.06 25.93
N ARG A 20 3.50 0.07 26.17
CA ARG A 20 2.84 1.38 26.18
C ARG A 20 2.28 1.73 24.78
N PHE A 21 3.10 1.65 23.74
CA PHE A 21 2.69 2.02 22.38
C PHE A 21 1.67 1.05 21.78
N GLY A 22 1.82 -0.24 22.04
CA GLY A 22 0.87 -1.27 21.64
C GLY A 22 -0.45 -1.26 22.42
N GLY A 23 -0.54 -0.48 23.51
CA GLY A 23 -1.80 -0.20 24.20
C GLY A 23 -2.63 0.91 23.56
N TYR A 24 -2.04 1.73 22.68
CA TYR A 24 -2.75 2.77 21.95
C TYR A 24 -3.33 2.23 20.65
N SER A 25 -4.58 2.59 20.36
CA SER A 25 -5.17 2.34 19.05
C SER A 25 -4.63 3.34 18.02
N PRO A 26 -4.16 2.88 16.84
CA PRO A 26 -3.80 3.77 15.75
C PRO A 26 -5.00 4.64 15.40
N THR A 27 -4.76 5.92 15.29
CA THR A 27 -5.85 6.85 15.03
C THR A 27 -6.06 7.02 13.52
N PRO A 28 -7.25 7.45 13.03
CA PRO A 28 -7.41 7.73 11.61
C PRO A 28 -6.41 8.78 11.12
N LEU A 29 -5.87 8.58 9.91
CA LEU A 29 -4.94 9.52 9.28
C LEU A 29 -5.63 10.88 9.11
N SER A 30 -4.97 11.94 9.56
CA SER A 30 -5.38 13.32 9.32
C SER A 30 -4.16 14.15 8.98
N LEU A 31 -4.35 15.29 8.29
CA LEU A 31 -3.25 16.19 7.92
C LEU A 31 -2.38 16.59 9.11
N LYS A 32 -2.98 16.81 10.29
CA LYS A 32 -2.26 17.11 11.54
C LYS A 32 -1.34 15.97 11.99
N LYS A 33 -1.76 14.72 11.79
CA LYS A 33 -1.02 13.53 12.22
C LYS A 33 0.06 13.10 11.24
N LEU A 34 -0.08 13.48 9.97
CA LEU A 34 0.97 13.29 8.98
C LEU A 34 2.29 13.99 9.34
N ILE A 35 2.25 14.95 10.27
CA ILE A 35 3.40 15.72 10.75
C ILE A 35 3.81 15.28 12.17
N ALA A 36 3.03 14.43 12.84
CA ALA A 36 3.24 14.05 14.24
C ALA A 36 4.14 12.80 14.37
N PHE A 37 5.25 12.94 15.09
CA PHE A 37 6.25 11.89 15.31
C PHE A 37 5.73 10.68 16.11
N ASP A 38 4.78 10.90 17.01
CA ASP A 38 4.37 9.91 18.01
C ASP A 38 3.56 8.74 17.44
N GLU A 39 3.02 8.87 16.23
CA GLU A 39 2.13 7.88 15.64
C GLU A 39 2.88 6.71 14.98
N LEU A 40 4.12 6.91 14.52
CA LEU A 40 4.91 5.87 13.86
C LEU A 40 5.27 4.70 14.81
N PRO A 41 5.81 4.93 16.03
CA PRO A 41 6.04 3.87 17.00
C PRO A 41 4.75 3.13 17.39
N VAL A 42 3.62 3.84 17.52
CA VAL A 42 2.30 3.24 17.79
C VAL A 42 1.92 2.27 16.68
N ARG A 43 2.01 2.68 15.41
CA ARG A 43 1.66 1.82 14.28
C ARG A 43 2.60 0.63 14.12
N LEU A 44 3.90 0.81 14.35
CA LEU A 44 4.88 -0.28 14.35
C LEU A 44 4.60 -1.28 15.49
N ALA A 45 4.23 -0.81 16.68
CA ALA A 45 3.87 -1.70 17.78
C ALA A 45 2.60 -2.50 17.46
N ASN A 46 1.57 -1.85 16.90
CA ASN A 46 0.33 -2.52 16.54
C ASN A 46 0.53 -3.54 15.39
N ILE A 47 1.33 -3.23 14.36
CA ILE A 47 1.56 -4.20 13.26
C ILE A 47 2.36 -5.41 13.74
N MET A 48 3.28 -5.21 14.69
CA MET A 48 3.95 -6.32 15.36
C MET A 48 2.95 -7.18 16.13
N GLN A 49 1.98 -6.60 16.83
CA GLN A 49 0.92 -7.39 17.48
C GLN A 49 0.09 -8.17 16.44
N GLU A 50 -0.27 -7.56 15.32
CA GLU A 50 -0.98 -8.26 14.24
C GLU A 50 -0.20 -9.45 13.68
N ILE A 51 1.12 -9.30 13.49
CA ILE A 51 1.98 -10.41 13.05
C ILE A 51 1.95 -11.56 14.07
N HIS A 52 1.88 -11.27 15.37
CA HIS A 52 1.78 -12.30 16.40
C HIS A 52 0.40 -12.98 16.45
N LEU A 53 -0.64 -12.35 15.89
CA LEU A 53 -1.98 -12.93 15.79
C LEU A 53 -2.16 -13.79 14.53
N LEU A 54 -1.22 -13.74 13.59
CA LEU A 54 -1.22 -14.62 12.42
C LEU A 54 -1.18 -16.10 12.86
N PRO A 55 -1.74 -17.02 12.05
CA PRO A 55 -1.64 -18.44 12.33
C PRO A 55 -0.20 -18.86 12.58
N GLU A 56 0.03 -19.66 13.63
CA GLU A 56 1.38 -20.06 14.05
C GLU A 56 2.18 -20.72 12.91
N ARG A 57 1.48 -21.45 12.02
CA ARG A 57 2.06 -22.08 10.83
C ARG A 57 2.65 -21.06 9.86
N LEU A 58 2.04 -19.89 9.72
CA LEU A 58 2.53 -18.78 8.89
C LEU A 58 3.67 -18.05 9.59
N VAL A 59 3.52 -17.69 10.87
CA VAL A 59 4.56 -16.96 11.61
C VAL A 59 5.90 -17.71 11.67
N ARG A 60 5.85 -19.05 11.67
CA ARG A 60 7.03 -19.91 11.69
C ARG A 60 7.71 -20.06 10.33
N THR A 61 7.14 -19.55 9.23
CA THR A 61 7.81 -19.62 7.94
C THR A 61 9.02 -18.66 7.90
N PRO A 62 10.12 -19.04 7.23
CA PRO A 62 11.31 -18.20 7.15
C PRO A 62 11.00 -16.78 6.70
N SER A 63 10.15 -16.64 5.69
CA SER A 63 9.83 -15.34 5.10
C SER A 63 8.98 -14.46 6.03
N ALA A 64 7.97 -15.02 6.72
CA ALA A 64 7.18 -14.26 7.70
C ALA A 64 8.02 -13.85 8.92
N SER A 65 8.94 -14.72 9.37
CA SER A 65 9.88 -14.43 10.45
C SER A 65 10.83 -13.28 10.09
N LEU A 66 11.30 -13.22 8.84
CA LEU A 66 12.13 -12.12 8.35
C LEU A 66 11.37 -10.77 8.39
N VAL A 67 10.12 -10.76 7.93
CA VAL A 67 9.26 -9.58 8.02
C VAL A 67 9.07 -9.13 9.47
N ARG A 68 8.83 -10.07 10.40
CA ARG A 68 8.73 -9.75 11.83
C ARG A 68 9.99 -9.05 12.34
N GLN A 69 11.17 -9.58 12.02
CA GLN A 69 12.45 -8.99 12.43
C GLN A 69 12.65 -7.57 11.88
N TRP A 70 12.20 -7.29 10.65
CA TRP A 70 12.26 -5.94 10.10
C TRP A 70 11.39 -4.95 10.87
N TYR A 71 10.19 -5.35 11.28
CA TYR A 71 9.32 -4.51 12.12
C TYR A 71 9.90 -4.30 13.52
N GLU A 72 10.42 -5.35 14.15
CA GLU A 72 11.12 -5.27 15.45
C GLU A 72 12.29 -4.29 15.40
N GLN A 73 13.17 -4.43 14.40
CA GLN A 73 14.31 -3.53 14.25
C GLN A 73 13.85 -2.08 14.01
N SER A 74 12.84 -1.88 13.18
CA SER A 74 12.31 -0.53 12.89
C SER A 74 11.70 0.12 14.12
N PHE A 75 11.04 -0.67 14.98
CA PHE A 75 10.52 -0.18 16.24
C PHE A 75 11.65 0.27 17.17
N CYS A 76 12.68 -0.56 17.36
CA CYS A 76 13.85 -0.22 18.15
C CYS A 76 14.55 1.05 17.64
N ASP A 77 14.73 1.17 16.32
CA ASP A 77 15.34 2.34 15.69
C ASP A 77 14.57 3.64 16.00
N LEU A 78 13.23 3.60 16.11
CA LEU A 78 12.42 4.78 16.41
C LEU A 78 12.36 5.10 17.90
N VAL A 79 12.33 4.09 18.77
CA VAL A 79 12.21 4.33 20.23
C VAL A 79 13.42 5.07 20.80
N ASP A 80 14.59 4.92 20.18
CA ASP A 80 15.78 5.68 20.55
C ASP A 80 15.60 7.22 20.43
N PHE A 81 14.57 7.68 19.70
CA PHE A 81 14.25 9.10 19.55
C PHE A 81 13.17 9.62 20.53
N GLU A 82 12.63 8.78 21.41
CA GLU A 82 11.55 9.20 22.32
C GLU A 82 11.99 10.27 23.33
N LYS A 83 13.23 10.16 23.85
CA LYS A 83 13.74 11.00 24.95
C LYS A 83 14.87 11.92 24.52
N ILE A 84 15.02 12.16 23.22
CA ILE A 84 16.09 13.04 22.72
C ILE A 84 15.69 14.50 22.81
N THR A 85 16.69 15.37 22.93
CA THR A 85 16.51 16.80 22.75
C THR A 85 16.58 17.13 21.25
N TRP A 86 15.54 17.79 20.73
CA TRP A 86 15.45 18.13 19.32
C TRP A 86 16.36 19.30 18.97
N ASN A 87 17.22 19.07 17.98
CA ASN A 87 18.07 20.02 17.28
C ASN A 87 18.30 19.54 15.83
N GLU A 88 18.95 20.36 15.01
CA GLU A 88 19.19 20.08 13.59
C GLU A 88 19.90 18.73 13.37
N ASN A 89 20.94 18.42 14.14
CA ASN A 89 21.66 17.14 14.02
C ASN A 89 20.77 15.93 14.34
N SER A 90 19.95 16.04 15.38
CA SER A 90 19.03 14.98 15.78
C SER A 90 17.90 14.78 14.76
N LEU A 91 17.44 15.85 14.11
CA LEU A 91 16.45 15.82 13.04
C LEU A 91 17.03 15.17 11.78
N ASN A 92 18.26 15.51 11.40
CA ASN A 92 18.95 14.87 10.27
C ASN A 92 19.14 13.37 10.51
N ARG A 93 19.60 12.99 11.70
CA ARG A 93 19.73 11.57 12.09
C ARG A 93 18.37 10.86 12.07
N PHE A 94 17.31 11.53 12.50
CA PHE A 94 15.97 10.98 12.45
C PHE A 94 15.50 10.74 11.02
N ASN A 95 15.67 11.71 10.13
CA ASN A 95 15.35 11.59 8.70
C ASN A 95 16.11 10.43 8.03
N GLU A 96 17.41 10.29 8.32
CA GLU A 96 18.20 9.15 7.84
C GLU A 96 17.66 7.82 8.36
N THR A 97 17.27 7.75 9.63
CA THR A 97 16.65 6.55 10.21
C THR A 97 15.31 6.23 9.54
N LEU A 98 14.46 7.23 9.28
CA LEU A 98 13.20 7.03 8.55
C LEU A 98 13.43 6.53 7.12
N ALA A 99 14.43 7.07 6.42
CA ALA A 99 14.80 6.61 5.08
C ALA A 99 15.28 5.15 5.11
N LYS A 100 16.10 4.77 6.10
CA LYS A 100 16.54 3.38 6.33
C LYS A 100 15.36 2.45 6.61
N ILE A 101 14.41 2.87 7.46
CA ILE A 101 13.18 2.11 7.72
C ILE A 101 12.39 1.93 6.42
N ARG A 102 12.13 3.02 5.67
CA ARG A 102 11.41 2.94 4.39
C ARG A 102 12.06 1.95 3.43
N SER A 103 13.39 1.99 3.30
CA SER A 103 14.16 1.08 2.44
C SER A 103 14.07 -0.38 2.90
N ARG A 104 14.20 -0.63 4.21
CA ARG A 104 14.09 -1.98 4.81
C ARG A 104 12.76 -2.65 4.50
N HIS A 105 11.69 -1.85 4.46
CA HIS A 105 10.33 -2.35 4.25
C HIS A 105 9.92 -2.47 2.78
N THR A 106 10.81 -2.22 1.82
CA THR A 106 10.49 -2.20 0.38
C THR A 106 9.83 -3.51 -0.08
N THR A 107 10.42 -4.66 0.27
CA THR A 107 10.04 -5.99 -0.25
C THR A 107 9.10 -6.78 0.67
N VAL A 108 8.42 -6.09 1.59
CA VAL A 108 7.56 -6.76 2.59
C VAL A 108 6.40 -7.51 1.97
N VAL A 109 5.83 -7.02 0.87
CA VAL A 109 4.66 -7.66 0.23
C VAL A 109 5.07 -8.97 -0.41
N GLU A 110 6.16 -8.96 -1.17
CA GLU A 110 6.74 -10.11 -1.85
C GLU A 110 7.22 -11.15 -0.84
N THR A 111 7.90 -10.70 0.21
CA THR A 111 8.39 -11.59 1.27
C THR A 111 7.23 -12.22 2.05
N MET A 112 6.19 -11.46 2.39
CA MET A 112 5.03 -12.02 3.10
C MET A 112 4.24 -12.98 2.19
N ALA A 113 4.11 -12.69 0.89
CA ALA A 113 3.52 -13.61 -0.08
C ALA A 113 4.30 -14.93 -0.16
N GLN A 114 5.63 -14.87 -0.17
CA GLN A 114 6.49 -16.05 -0.08
C GLN A 114 6.24 -16.83 1.21
N GLY A 115 6.05 -16.15 2.35
CA GLY A 115 5.69 -16.80 3.61
C GLY A 115 4.36 -17.55 3.56
N VAL A 116 3.37 -17.04 2.83
CA VAL A 116 2.08 -17.72 2.61
C VAL A 116 2.27 -18.94 1.71
N MET A 117 3.06 -18.84 0.65
CA MET A 117 3.38 -19.97 -0.25
C MET A 117 4.11 -21.09 0.51
N GLU A 118 5.13 -20.74 1.31
CA GLU A 118 5.86 -21.69 2.18
C GLU A 118 4.91 -22.43 3.16
N MET A 119 3.92 -21.72 3.69
CA MET A 119 2.90 -22.33 4.56
C MET A 119 2.01 -23.30 3.78
N GLN A 120 1.55 -22.92 2.58
CA GLN A 120 0.67 -23.74 1.75
C GLN A 120 1.35 -25.01 1.22
N GLU A 121 2.65 -24.95 0.91
CA GLU A 121 3.43 -26.11 0.48
C GLU A 121 3.61 -27.12 1.62
N LYS A 122 3.84 -26.63 2.84
CA LYS A 122 4.14 -27.47 4.00
C LYS A 122 2.88 -28.02 4.68
N TYR A 123 1.78 -27.28 4.62
CA TYR A 123 0.56 -27.60 5.34
C TYR A 123 -0.63 -27.59 4.38
N LYS A 124 -1.48 -28.62 4.45
CA LYS A 124 -2.80 -28.57 3.81
C LYS A 124 -3.60 -27.43 4.44
N THR A 125 -3.98 -26.46 3.62
CA THR A 125 -4.84 -25.35 4.03
C THR A 125 -6.31 -25.70 3.82
N ASP A 126 -7.12 -25.47 4.83
CA ASP A 126 -8.56 -25.54 4.76
C ASP A 126 -9.15 -24.13 4.57
N VAL A 127 -10.45 -24.07 4.23
CA VAL A 127 -11.16 -22.80 3.98
C VAL A 127 -11.09 -21.87 5.20
N ILE A 128 -11.14 -22.43 6.41
CA ILE A 128 -11.11 -21.64 7.65
C ILE A 128 -9.74 -20.97 7.81
N THR A 129 -8.64 -21.70 7.65
CA THR A 129 -7.29 -21.12 7.73
C THR A 129 -7.09 -20.05 6.65
N ASN A 130 -7.55 -20.28 5.43
CA ASN A 130 -7.43 -19.30 4.34
C ASN A 130 -8.18 -18.00 4.66
N ASN A 131 -9.41 -18.09 5.19
CA ASN A 131 -10.19 -16.91 5.59
C ASN A 131 -9.52 -16.13 6.73
N GLN A 132 -8.92 -16.83 7.70
CA GLN A 132 -8.15 -16.18 8.77
C GLN A 132 -6.93 -15.46 8.21
N VAL A 133 -6.13 -16.13 7.38
CA VAL A 133 -4.96 -15.52 6.73
C VAL A 133 -5.37 -14.28 5.92
N GLN A 134 -6.43 -14.36 5.12
CA GLN A 134 -6.96 -13.22 4.36
C GLN A 134 -7.28 -12.04 5.28
N TYR A 135 -8.07 -12.27 6.34
CA TYR A 135 -8.44 -11.22 7.30
C TYR A 135 -7.22 -10.53 7.91
N PHE A 136 -6.19 -11.28 8.28
CA PHE A 136 -4.99 -10.70 8.84
C PHE A 136 -4.13 -9.98 7.80
N LEU A 137 -4.02 -10.52 6.58
CA LEU A 137 -3.27 -9.88 5.50
C LEU A 137 -3.90 -8.54 5.10
N ASP A 138 -5.23 -8.45 5.05
CA ASP A 138 -5.92 -7.19 4.77
C ASP A 138 -5.57 -6.12 5.82
N ARG A 139 -5.60 -6.49 7.10
CA ARG A 139 -5.24 -5.57 8.20
C ARG A 139 -3.75 -5.22 8.17
N PHE A 140 -2.89 -6.20 7.98
CA PHE A 140 -1.44 -6.03 7.88
C PHE A 140 -1.06 -5.07 6.75
N TYR A 141 -1.61 -5.27 5.55
CA TYR A 141 -1.31 -4.42 4.39
C TYR A 141 -1.92 -3.03 4.52
N MET A 142 -3.13 -2.89 5.08
CA MET A 142 -3.70 -1.57 5.37
C MET A 142 -2.85 -0.77 6.36
N MET A 143 -2.36 -1.42 7.42
CA MET A 143 -1.45 -0.79 8.37
C MET A 143 -0.11 -0.42 7.73
N ARG A 144 0.45 -1.29 6.89
CA ARG A 144 1.69 -1.02 6.16
C ARG A 144 1.54 0.18 5.21
N ILE A 145 0.45 0.25 4.44
CA ILE A 145 0.14 1.39 3.55
C ILE A 145 0.13 2.67 4.39
N SER A 146 -0.51 2.64 5.56
CA SER A 146 -0.53 3.79 6.46
C SER A 146 0.84 4.19 7.00
N ILE A 147 1.70 3.23 7.38
CA ILE A 147 3.07 3.50 7.84
C ILE A 147 3.88 4.10 6.69
N ARG A 148 3.81 3.52 5.49
CA ARG A 148 4.48 4.04 4.30
C ARG A 148 4.01 5.45 3.96
N MET A 149 2.72 5.76 4.11
CA MET A 149 2.17 7.10 3.92
C MET A 149 2.81 8.11 4.89
N LEU A 150 2.87 7.78 6.18
CA LEU A 150 3.49 8.65 7.19
C LEU A 150 4.98 8.87 6.94
N LEU A 151 5.72 7.79 6.65
CA LEU A 151 7.14 7.87 6.35
C LEU A 151 7.41 8.72 5.11
N SER A 152 6.66 8.47 4.03
CA SER A 152 6.84 9.19 2.76
C SER A 152 6.50 10.67 2.93
N GLN A 153 5.40 10.98 3.62
CA GLN A 153 5.01 12.36 3.86
C GLN A 153 6.06 13.10 4.69
N HIS A 154 6.59 12.50 5.76
CA HIS A 154 7.63 13.12 6.56
C HIS A 154 8.90 13.39 5.74
N LEU A 155 9.38 12.39 5.01
CA LEU A 155 10.60 12.50 4.21
C LEU A 155 10.48 13.51 3.07
N LEU A 156 9.32 13.62 2.43
CA LEU A 156 9.08 14.58 1.36
C LEU A 156 8.93 16.02 1.86
N MET A 157 8.54 16.20 3.13
CA MET A 157 8.34 17.52 3.75
C MET A 157 9.57 18.02 4.52
N PHE A 158 10.31 17.11 5.16
CA PHE A 158 11.38 17.46 6.10
C PHE A 158 12.70 16.73 5.84
N GLY A 159 12.71 15.72 4.95
CA GLY A 159 13.89 14.94 4.60
C GLY A 159 14.70 15.57 3.47
N SER A 160 15.74 14.86 3.03
CA SER A 160 16.59 15.27 1.90
C SER A 160 15.89 15.16 0.53
N GLU A 161 14.81 14.38 0.47
CA GLU A 161 13.98 14.16 -0.72
C GLU A 161 12.84 15.18 -0.81
N LEU A 162 13.13 16.47 -0.61
CA LEU A 162 12.09 17.50 -0.67
C LEU A 162 11.35 17.45 -2.01
N ASN A 163 10.03 17.40 -1.95
CA ASN A 163 9.23 17.53 -3.17
C ASN A 163 9.41 18.95 -3.71
N LYS A 164 10.15 19.08 -4.82
CA LYS A 164 10.45 20.39 -5.43
C LYS A 164 9.26 21.00 -6.16
N HIS A 165 8.20 20.21 -6.40
CA HIS A 165 6.98 20.70 -7.04
C HIS A 165 6.07 21.39 -6.01
N ARG A 166 5.96 22.71 -6.13
CA ARG A 166 5.13 23.56 -5.25
C ARG A 166 3.64 23.18 -5.20
N ARG A 167 3.14 22.41 -6.17
CA ARG A 167 1.77 21.88 -6.19
C ARG A 167 1.54 20.86 -5.06
N TYR A 168 2.55 20.08 -4.72
CA TYR A 168 2.40 18.96 -3.81
C TYR A 168 2.64 19.36 -2.35
N VAL A 169 1.83 18.81 -1.45
CA VAL A 169 2.10 18.80 -0.02
C VAL A 169 2.62 17.42 0.34
N GLY A 170 3.94 17.26 0.29
CA GLY A 170 4.60 15.95 0.42
C GLY A 170 4.23 15.03 -0.74
N SER A 171 3.49 13.95 -0.47
CA SER A 171 2.98 13.04 -1.50
C SER A 171 1.53 13.32 -1.93
N ILE A 172 0.90 14.35 -1.36
CA ILE A 172 -0.51 14.69 -1.63
C ILE A 172 -0.55 15.78 -2.70
N ASP A 173 -1.39 15.58 -3.71
CA ASP A 173 -1.76 16.59 -4.70
C ASP A 173 -3.16 17.13 -4.36
N PRO A 174 -3.31 18.42 -4.03
CA PRO A 174 -4.61 19.06 -3.83
C PRO A 174 -5.50 19.03 -5.07
N ASP A 175 -4.89 19.07 -6.26
CA ASP A 175 -5.56 19.17 -7.55
C ASP A 175 -5.27 17.90 -8.38
N CYS A 176 -5.37 16.73 -7.74
CA CYS A 176 -5.05 15.43 -8.34
C CYS A 176 -5.96 15.14 -9.54
N ASN A 177 -5.44 15.29 -10.75
CA ASN A 177 -6.20 15.07 -11.98
C ASN A 177 -6.31 13.57 -12.31
N VAL A 178 -7.53 13.03 -12.23
CA VAL A 178 -7.75 11.59 -12.47
C VAL A 178 -7.42 11.18 -13.89
N ARG A 179 -7.66 12.07 -14.86
CA ARG A 179 -7.46 11.74 -16.28
C ARG A 179 -5.98 11.56 -16.60
N GLU A 180 -5.14 12.47 -16.11
CA GLU A 180 -3.68 12.39 -16.28
C GLU A 180 -3.14 11.07 -15.70
N ILE A 181 -3.52 10.73 -14.47
CA ILE A 181 -3.05 9.51 -13.79
C ILE A 181 -3.58 8.24 -14.48
N LEU A 182 -4.80 8.28 -15.00
CA LEU A 182 -5.38 7.18 -15.76
C LEU A 182 -4.64 6.94 -17.07
N ASP A 183 -4.32 8.01 -17.80
CA ASP A 183 -3.58 7.93 -19.06
C ASP A 183 -2.15 7.40 -18.82
N ASP A 184 -1.44 7.90 -17.79
CA ASP A 184 -0.12 7.38 -17.40
C ASP A 184 -0.16 5.88 -17.04
N ALA A 185 -1.13 5.47 -16.21
CA ALA A 185 -1.30 4.07 -15.83
C ALA A 185 -1.67 3.17 -17.02
N TYR A 186 -2.40 3.71 -17.99
CA TYR A 186 -2.76 3.01 -19.22
C TYR A 186 -1.55 2.80 -20.12
N GLU A 187 -0.73 3.82 -20.37
CA GLU A 187 0.45 3.70 -21.22
C GLU A 187 1.45 2.67 -20.67
N ASP A 188 1.70 2.69 -19.35
CA ASP A 188 2.58 1.70 -18.72
C ASP A 188 1.99 0.28 -18.77
N ALA A 189 0.68 0.13 -18.56
CA ALA A 189 0.02 -1.17 -18.68
C ALA A 189 -0.01 -1.67 -20.13
N LYS A 190 -0.22 -0.78 -21.10
CA LYS A 190 -0.21 -1.05 -22.54
C LYS A 190 1.17 -1.53 -22.97
N PHE A 191 2.23 -0.81 -22.57
CA PHE A 191 3.62 -1.18 -22.84
C PHE A 191 3.93 -2.60 -22.35
N LEU A 192 3.53 -2.95 -21.13
CA LEU A 192 3.69 -4.31 -20.61
C LEU A 192 2.86 -5.33 -21.40
N CYS A 193 1.61 -5.02 -21.73
CA CYS A 193 0.76 -5.93 -22.49
C CYS A 193 1.33 -6.21 -23.89
N GLU A 194 1.79 -5.17 -24.59
CA GLU A 194 2.45 -5.30 -25.89
C GLU A 194 3.75 -6.11 -25.77
N HIS A 195 4.53 -5.91 -24.71
CA HIS A 195 5.73 -6.69 -24.48
C HIS A 195 5.46 -8.19 -24.34
N TYR A 196 4.39 -8.59 -23.63
CA TYR A 196 4.07 -10.00 -23.40
C TYR A 196 3.23 -10.64 -24.50
N TYR A 197 2.33 -9.88 -25.15
CA TYR A 197 1.34 -10.43 -26.08
C TYR A 197 1.47 -9.88 -27.51
N SER A 198 2.40 -8.96 -27.77
CA SER A 198 2.55 -8.26 -29.06
C SER A 198 1.30 -7.48 -29.52
N ALA A 199 0.33 -7.30 -28.62
CA ALA A 199 -0.90 -6.56 -28.84
C ALA A 199 -1.46 -6.06 -27.50
N ALA A 200 -2.20 -4.95 -27.54
CA ALA A 200 -2.93 -4.40 -26.41
C ALA A 200 -4.22 -3.71 -26.88
N PRO A 201 -5.30 -3.76 -26.10
CA PRO A 201 -6.52 -3.05 -26.44
C PRO A 201 -6.38 -1.54 -26.22
N GLU A 202 -7.09 -0.77 -27.06
CA GLU A 202 -7.26 0.66 -26.89
C GLU A 202 -8.10 0.97 -25.63
N MET A 203 -7.90 2.14 -25.01
CA MET A 203 -8.73 2.61 -23.90
C MET A 203 -9.73 3.68 -24.37
N LYS A 204 -11.00 3.50 -23.99
CA LYS A 204 -12.05 4.52 -24.19
C LYS A 204 -12.50 5.06 -22.84
N VAL A 205 -12.27 6.35 -22.63
CA VAL A 205 -12.63 7.02 -21.37
C VAL A 205 -13.88 7.87 -21.57
N GLN A 206 -14.91 7.63 -20.76
CA GLN A 206 -16.11 8.45 -20.66
C GLN A 206 -16.09 9.23 -19.35
N VAL A 207 -16.27 10.54 -19.43
CA VAL A 207 -16.25 11.43 -18.27
C VAL A 207 -17.65 12.01 -18.05
N HIS A 208 -18.23 11.75 -16.88
CA HIS A 208 -19.49 12.36 -16.44
C HIS A 208 -19.18 13.28 -15.26
N SER A 209 -18.95 14.57 -15.55
CA SER A 209 -18.75 15.60 -14.53
C SER A 209 -19.94 16.55 -14.48
N SER A 210 -20.22 17.06 -13.28
CA SER A 210 -21.22 18.12 -13.06
C SER A 210 -20.70 19.50 -13.51
N GLU A 211 -19.38 19.68 -13.55
CA GLU A 211 -18.69 20.94 -13.86
C GLU A 211 -17.48 20.69 -14.78
N ASP A 212 -17.34 21.48 -15.86
CA ASP A 212 -16.21 21.66 -16.79
C ASP A 212 -15.37 20.45 -17.28
N GLY A 213 -15.82 19.22 -17.05
CA GLY A 213 -15.16 18.00 -17.51
C GLY A 213 -13.82 17.67 -16.81
N LYS A 214 -13.35 18.51 -15.88
CA LYS A 214 -12.17 18.22 -15.06
C LYS A 214 -12.57 17.46 -13.80
N ILE A 215 -11.88 16.36 -13.53
CA ILE A 215 -12.07 15.54 -12.33
C ILE A 215 -10.80 15.65 -11.51
N GLU A 216 -10.81 16.62 -10.60
CA GLU A 216 -9.72 16.95 -9.69
C GLU A 216 -10.22 16.81 -8.25
N PHE A 217 -9.43 16.19 -7.39
CA PHE A 217 -9.71 16.10 -5.96
C PHE A 217 -8.42 15.94 -5.15
N VAL A 218 -8.46 16.16 -3.85
CA VAL A 218 -7.28 15.99 -3.00
C VAL A 218 -6.97 14.50 -2.84
N TYR A 219 -5.82 14.03 -3.35
CA TYR A 219 -5.44 12.62 -3.21
C TYR A 219 -3.92 12.40 -3.26
N VAL A 220 -3.49 11.14 -3.16
CA VAL A 220 -2.11 10.71 -3.34
C VAL A 220 -1.98 10.09 -4.74
N PRO A 221 -1.39 10.79 -5.73
CA PRO A 221 -1.38 10.33 -7.12
C PRO A 221 -0.79 8.94 -7.31
N SER A 222 0.30 8.61 -6.60
CA SER A 222 0.93 7.29 -6.68
C SER A 222 0.02 6.15 -6.21
N HIS A 223 -0.84 6.39 -5.21
CA HIS A 223 -1.82 5.39 -4.77
C HIS A 223 -2.88 5.17 -5.85
N LEU A 224 -3.39 6.25 -6.46
CA LEU A 224 -4.36 6.14 -7.53
C LEU A 224 -3.77 5.43 -8.76
N TYR A 225 -2.56 5.84 -9.17
CA TYR A 225 -1.81 5.20 -10.24
C TYR A 225 -1.69 3.68 -10.02
N HIS A 226 -1.24 3.24 -8.84
CA HIS A 226 -1.10 1.80 -8.56
C HIS A 226 -2.42 1.04 -8.67
N ILE A 227 -3.53 1.62 -8.21
CA ILE A 227 -4.87 1.01 -8.33
C ILE A 227 -5.26 0.90 -9.81
N LEU A 228 -5.13 1.98 -10.58
CA LEU A 228 -5.52 2.01 -11.99
C LEU A 228 -4.64 1.09 -12.83
N PHE A 229 -3.33 1.13 -12.64
CA PHE A 229 -2.36 0.29 -13.33
C PHE A 229 -2.68 -1.20 -13.14
N GLU A 230 -2.92 -1.64 -11.90
CA GLU A 230 -3.26 -3.05 -11.64
C GLU A 230 -4.62 -3.45 -12.25
N LEU A 231 -5.62 -2.58 -12.22
CA LEU A 231 -6.93 -2.84 -12.84
C LEU A 231 -6.85 -2.90 -14.37
N LEU A 232 -6.05 -2.03 -14.99
CA LEU A 232 -5.84 -1.94 -16.44
C LEU A 232 -5.01 -3.12 -16.95
N LYS A 233 -3.90 -3.45 -16.29
CA LYS A 233 -3.10 -4.65 -16.60
C LYS A 233 -3.96 -5.91 -16.61
N ASN A 234 -4.79 -6.10 -15.58
CA ASN A 234 -5.74 -7.22 -15.52
C ASN A 234 -6.84 -7.14 -16.59
N ALA A 235 -7.24 -5.92 -17.01
CA ALA A 235 -8.18 -5.73 -18.12
C ALA A 235 -7.61 -6.23 -19.43
N MET A 236 -6.44 -5.71 -19.76
CA MET A 236 -5.77 -5.94 -21.04
C MET A 236 -5.47 -7.42 -21.19
N ARG A 237 -4.92 -8.04 -20.15
CA ARG A 237 -4.70 -9.48 -20.10
C ARG A 237 -5.98 -10.27 -20.42
N ALA A 238 -7.08 -9.97 -19.75
CA ALA A 238 -8.34 -10.69 -19.95
C ALA A 238 -8.89 -10.51 -21.37
N VAL A 239 -8.80 -9.29 -21.93
CA VAL A 239 -9.23 -9.00 -23.31
C VAL A 239 -8.40 -9.78 -24.31
N VAL A 240 -7.08 -9.73 -24.20
CA VAL A 240 -6.14 -10.38 -25.13
C VAL A 240 -6.25 -11.90 -25.06
N GLU A 241 -6.30 -12.49 -23.86
CA GLU A 241 -6.43 -13.94 -23.71
C GLU A 241 -7.77 -14.46 -24.28
N HIS A 242 -8.86 -13.69 -24.14
CA HIS A 242 -10.18 -14.09 -24.64
C HIS A 242 -10.37 -13.89 -26.16
N HIS A 243 -9.75 -12.85 -26.74
CA HIS A 243 -9.91 -12.47 -28.16
C HIS A 243 -8.64 -12.77 -28.97
N SER A 244 -7.78 -13.68 -28.50
CA SER A 244 -6.50 -14.06 -29.15
C SER A 244 -6.65 -14.59 -30.58
N LYS A 245 -7.87 -14.98 -30.99
CA LYS A 245 -8.19 -15.47 -32.33
C LYS A 245 -8.97 -14.46 -33.19
N ASP A 246 -9.33 -13.32 -32.62
CA ASP A 246 -10.12 -12.32 -33.29
C ASP A 246 -9.20 -11.30 -33.97
N ASP A 247 -9.63 -10.76 -35.12
CA ASP A 247 -8.82 -9.81 -35.89
C ASP A 247 -8.64 -8.45 -35.18
N SER A 248 -9.44 -8.17 -34.15
CA SER A 248 -9.38 -6.92 -33.39
C SER A 248 -9.72 -7.13 -31.92
N LEU A 249 -9.03 -6.41 -31.04
CA LEU A 249 -9.28 -6.42 -29.62
C LEU A 249 -10.34 -5.39 -29.25
N PRO A 250 -11.39 -5.75 -28.48
CA PRO A 250 -12.32 -4.76 -27.97
C PRO A 250 -11.62 -3.79 -27.00
N PRO A 251 -12.02 -2.51 -26.98
CA PRO A 251 -11.39 -1.53 -26.11
C PRO A 251 -11.73 -1.77 -24.64
N VAL A 252 -10.85 -1.33 -23.74
CA VAL A 252 -11.13 -1.23 -22.31
C VAL A 252 -11.88 0.08 -22.07
N GLU A 253 -13.12 -0.02 -21.58
CA GLU A 253 -13.94 1.15 -21.30
C GLU A 253 -13.77 1.58 -19.83
N VAL A 254 -13.51 2.88 -19.63
CA VAL A 254 -13.37 3.47 -18.29
C VAL A 254 -14.36 4.62 -18.17
N LEU A 255 -15.26 4.52 -17.20
CA LEU A 255 -16.17 5.58 -16.81
C LEU A 255 -15.61 6.28 -15.58
N VAL A 256 -15.38 7.58 -15.69
CA VAL A 256 -15.04 8.44 -14.56
C VAL A 256 -16.21 9.36 -14.29
N SER A 257 -16.77 9.32 -13.09
CA SER A 257 -17.88 10.20 -12.70
C SER A 257 -17.63 10.90 -11.36
N THR A 258 -18.09 12.14 -11.27
CA THR A 258 -18.07 12.93 -10.04
C THR A 258 -19.48 13.15 -9.54
N GLY A 259 -19.69 12.87 -8.25
CA GLY A 259 -20.84 13.28 -7.48
C GLY A 259 -20.44 14.30 -6.42
N ARG A 260 -21.41 14.78 -5.64
CA ARG A 260 -21.16 15.79 -4.58
C ARG A 260 -20.16 15.33 -3.51
N GLU A 261 -20.11 14.02 -3.23
CA GLU A 261 -19.29 13.45 -2.16
C GLU A 261 -18.33 12.36 -2.64
N ASN A 262 -18.46 11.91 -3.90
CA ASN A 262 -17.76 10.73 -4.40
C ASN A 262 -17.15 10.99 -5.78
N VAL A 263 -15.95 10.47 -5.99
CA VAL A 263 -15.37 10.26 -7.32
C VAL A 263 -15.41 8.76 -7.59
N THR A 264 -16.07 8.35 -8.67
CA THR A 264 -16.20 6.95 -9.07
C THR A 264 -15.43 6.69 -10.35
N ILE A 265 -14.55 5.69 -10.31
CA ILE A 265 -13.85 5.19 -11.50
C ILE A 265 -14.31 3.75 -11.72
N LYS A 266 -15.09 3.53 -12.78
CA LYS A 266 -15.63 2.23 -13.13
C LYS A 266 -15.00 1.74 -14.43
N LYS A 267 -14.27 0.64 -14.34
CA LYS A 267 -13.84 -0.13 -15.50
C LYS A 267 -14.98 -1.03 -15.97
N VAL A 268 -15.29 -0.99 -17.25
CA VAL A 268 -16.23 -1.89 -17.93
C VAL A 268 -15.44 -2.72 -18.93
N MET A 269 -15.46 -4.04 -18.78
CA MET A 269 -14.93 -4.93 -19.80
C MET A 269 -16.07 -5.30 -20.74
N CYS A 270 -15.94 -4.93 -22.02
CA CYS A 270 -16.82 -5.42 -23.07
C CYS A 270 -16.48 -6.90 -23.34
N SER A 271 -16.98 -7.79 -22.48
CA SER A 271 -17.18 -9.19 -22.84
C SER A 271 -18.40 -9.24 -23.76
N ASN A 272 -18.19 -9.04 -25.06
CA ASN A 272 -19.23 -9.31 -26.05
C ASN A 272 -19.37 -10.84 -26.26
N LYS A 273 -19.73 -11.54 -25.19
CA LYS A 273 -20.45 -12.83 -25.19
C LYS A 273 -21.42 -12.89 -24.01
N LEU A 274 -22.28 -11.87 -23.90
CA LEU A 274 -23.65 -12.10 -23.43
C LEU A 274 -24.53 -12.20 -24.68
N ILE A 275 -24.35 -13.28 -25.43
CA ILE A 275 -25.32 -13.69 -26.45
C ILE A 275 -26.26 -14.67 -25.76
N ASN A 276 -27.51 -14.23 -25.63
CA ASN A 276 -28.72 -15.02 -25.50
C ASN A 276 -28.52 -16.52 -25.76
N ASN A 277 -28.82 -17.32 -24.74
CA ASN A 277 -29.61 -18.56 -24.86
C ASN A 277 -30.35 -18.77 -23.55
#